data_AF-A0A517X355-F1
#
_entry.id   AF-A0A517X355-F1
#
_cell.length_a   1.000
_cell.length_b   1.000
_cell.length_c   1.000
_cell.angle_alpha   90.00
_cell.angle_beta   90.00
_cell.angle_gamma   90.00
#
_symmetry.space_group_name_H-M   'P 1'
#
loop_
_entity.id
_entity.type
_entity.pdbx_description
1 polymer ?
#
loop_
_entity_poly.entity_id
_entity_poly.type
_entity_poly.pdbx_seq_one_letter_code
_entity_poly.pdbx_strand_id
1 'polypeptide(L)'
;MNRLKHYINNRFFMGLLCSLIVISQSNSSVACPFCSAPSLTLTEQLSQSDVAVLAQWTEAEKGTLEKAGKTVFEIKEIVKQSDKDKLKVGDKIVINRHRPGKKGNLFLLLGTKGTSVDWGDPIEVTETSFHYISQAPPPEEKTSKRLRYFLKFLEYPDQMVANDAYAEFANAPYEDITPLAKDMPREKIRKWVVDSNTPVTRLGLYGLLLGLCGQESDVAFMEKKINEPTKEFRLGIDGVISGYLLLTGADGLDKIDETKFIPKKVAFSETYAAMQALRFMWTYADGRISKDRLRKSMRLLLDRPELTDLVVADLARWDDWSVLDRLMKMYGTGDYDIPSIKRAIVRYLLVASKGKNKKGGGADPATAEKAKLLLDKLRKEDPKTVKSAERFFFFK
;
A
#
# COMPACT_ATOMS: atom_id res chain seq x y z
N MET A 1 -37.21 -44.89 -21.80
CA MET A 1 -36.65 -44.40 -20.52
C MET A 1 -35.14 -44.11 -20.54
N ASN A 2 -34.49 -43.93 -21.71
CA ASN A 2 -33.04 -43.65 -21.81
C ASN A 2 -32.66 -42.42 -22.67
N ARG A 3 -33.63 -41.63 -23.17
CA ARG A 3 -33.33 -40.36 -23.90
C ARG A 3 -33.69 -39.08 -23.15
N LEU A 4 -34.37 -39.18 -22.00
CA LEU A 4 -34.74 -38.01 -21.18
C LEU A 4 -33.68 -37.63 -20.13
N LYS A 5 -32.77 -38.55 -19.77
CA LYS A 5 -31.68 -38.30 -18.80
C LYS A 5 -30.48 -37.55 -19.40
N HIS A 6 -30.33 -37.52 -20.72
CA HIS A 6 -29.18 -36.89 -21.37
C HIS A 6 -29.37 -35.37 -21.60
N TYR A 7 -30.62 -34.89 -21.66
CA TYR A 7 -30.93 -33.47 -21.83
C TYR A 7 -30.93 -32.68 -20.50
N ILE A 8 -31.05 -33.35 -19.36
CA ILE A 8 -31.10 -32.72 -18.03
C ILE A 8 -29.69 -32.52 -17.44
N ASN A 9 -28.74 -33.42 -17.72
CA ASN A 9 -27.35 -33.28 -17.26
C ASN A 9 -26.55 -32.19 -18.01
N ASN A 10 -26.94 -31.81 -19.23
CA ASN A 10 -26.19 -30.85 -20.03
C ASN A 10 -26.56 -29.38 -19.77
N ARG A 11 -27.65 -29.10 -19.02
CA ARG A 11 -27.99 -27.72 -18.60
C ARG A 11 -27.49 -27.38 -17.20
N PHE A 12 -27.25 -28.39 -16.36
CA PHE A 12 -26.63 -28.18 -15.03
C PHE A 12 -25.13 -27.90 -15.12
N PHE A 13 -24.42 -28.46 -16.12
CA PHE A 13 -23.00 -28.19 -16.33
C PHE A 13 -22.71 -26.85 -17.03
N MET A 14 -23.67 -26.33 -17.82
CA MET A 14 -23.55 -25.03 -18.50
C MET A 14 -23.95 -23.86 -17.59
N GLY A 15 -24.84 -24.07 -16.62
CA GLY A 15 -25.27 -23.06 -15.64
C GLY A 15 -24.33 -22.85 -14.47
N LEU A 16 -23.40 -23.78 -14.20
CA LEU A 16 -22.37 -23.65 -13.17
C LEU A 16 -21.08 -22.98 -13.69
N LEU A 17 -20.93 -22.84 -15.01
CA LEU A 17 -19.76 -22.22 -15.64
C LEU A 17 -19.91 -20.70 -15.86
N CYS A 18 -21.14 -20.16 -15.87
CA CYS A 18 -21.38 -18.71 -16.01
C CYS A 18 -21.50 -17.96 -14.67
N SER A 19 -21.60 -18.68 -13.54
CA SER A 19 -21.73 -18.08 -12.20
C SER A 19 -20.39 -17.89 -11.47
N LEU A 20 -19.28 -18.26 -12.12
CA LEU A 20 -17.91 -18.14 -11.58
C LEU A 20 -17.04 -17.13 -12.35
N ILE A 21 -17.65 -16.29 -13.21
CA ILE A 21 -16.95 -15.30 -14.07
C ILE A 21 -17.32 -13.85 -13.69
N VAL A 22 -17.59 -13.56 -12.40
CA VAL A 22 -17.85 -12.16 -11.95
C VAL A 22 -17.05 -11.74 -10.71
N ILE A 23 -15.94 -12.42 -10.39
CA ILE A 23 -15.03 -11.93 -9.32
C ILE A 23 -13.60 -11.97 -9.83
N SER A 24 -13.23 -11.02 -10.67
CA SER A 24 -11.82 -10.66 -10.91
C SER A 24 -11.70 -9.39 -11.76
N GLN A 25 -12.32 -8.31 -11.29
CA GLN A 25 -11.83 -6.95 -11.56
C GLN A 25 -11.96 -6.12 -10.28
N SER A 26 -11.30 -6.57 -9.22
CA SER A 26 -10.77 -5.63 -8.25
C SER A 26 -9.61 -4.95 -8.95
N ASN A 27 -9.82 -3.75 -9.51
CA ASN A 27 -8.71 -2.82 -9.61
C ASN A 27 -8.20 -2.69 -8.18
N SER A 28 -7.09 -3.35 -7.87
CA SER A 28 -6.34 -3.01 -6.68
C SER A 28 -5.93 -1.56 -6.90
N SER A 29 -6.72 -0.63 -6.37
CA SER A 29 -6.26 0.72 -6.12
C SER A 29 -4.94 0.54 -5.40
N VAL A 30 -3.86 0.85 -6.10
CA VAL A 30 -2.50 0.64 -5.61
C VAL A 30 -2.29 1.74 -4.57
N ALA A 31 -2.75 1.46 -3.35
CA ALA A 31 -2.56 2.30 -2.18
C ALA A 31 -1.06 2.57 -1.96
N CYS A 32 -0.74 3.62 -1.20
CA CYS A 32 0.62 3.99 -0.88
C CYS A 32 1.39 2.75 -0.38
N PRO A 33 2.51 2.35 -1.02
CA PRO A 33 3.20 1.10 -0.72
C PRO A 33 3.83 1.05 0.68
N PHE A 34 3.72 2.13 1.44
CA PHE A 34 4.34 2.33 2.75
C PHE A 34 3.34 2.30 3.92
N CYS A 35 2.04 2.12 3.66
CA CYS A 35 1.01 2.25 4.68
C CYS A 35 0.46 0.89 5.17
N SER A 36 0.07 0.83 6.45
CA SER A 36 -0.58 -0.35 7.06
C SER A 36 -1.90 -0.68 6.35
N ALA A 37 -2.29 -1.97 6.35
CA ALA A 37 -3.44 -2.50 5.62
C ALA A 37 -4.71 -1.63 5.72
N PRO A 38 -5.45 -1.41 4.61
CA PRO A 38 -6.53 -0.44 4.57
C PRO A 38 -7.72 -0.88 5.45
N SER A 39 -7.97 -0.12 6.52
CA SER A 39 -9.29 -0.02 7.15
C SER A 39 -10.10 1.05 6.43
N LEU A 40 -11.43 0.91 6.39
CA LEU A 40 -12.31 1.95 5.83
C LEU A 40 -12.12 3.26 6.60
N THR A 41 -11.88 4.34 5.86
CA THR A 41 -11.85 5.71 6.38
C THR A 41 -13.22 6.11 6.92
N LEU A 42 -13.28 7.12 7.79
CA LEU A 42 -14.53 7.61 8.37
C LEU A 42 -15.48 8.13 7.28
N THR A 43 -14.94 8.76 6.23
CA THR A 43 -15.71 9.19 5.05
C THR A 43 -16.33 8.00 4.32
N GLU A 44 -15.57 6.92 4.11
CA GLU A 44 -16.08 5.70 3.47
C GLU A 44 -17.17 5.02 4.31
N GLN A 45 -16.97 4.92 5.63
CA GLN A 45 -17.96 4.36 6.55
C GLN A 45 -19.27 5.18 6.52
N LEU A 46 -19.17 6.50 6.58
CA LEU A 46 -20.34 7.39 6.49
C LEU A 46 -21.04 7.24 5.14
N SER A 47 -20.28 7.22 4.04
CA SER A 47 -20.84 7.09 2.70
C SER A 47 -21.56 5.76 2.47
N GLN A 48 -21.03 4.66 3.02
CA GLN A 48 -21.63 3.32 2.91
C GLN A 48 -22.84 3.13 3.81
N SER A 49 -23.04 3.95 4.84
CA SER A 49 -24.21 3.88 5.71
C SER A 49 -25.48 4.39 5.02
N ASP A 50 -26.64 3.77 5.30
CA ASP A 50 -27.94 4.27 4.82
C ASP A 50 -28.46 5.41 5.70
N VAL A 51 -28.16 5.35 7.00
CA VAL A 51 -28.56 6.31 8.01
C VAL A 51 -27.35 6.66 8.87
N ALA A 52 -27.15 7.94 9.15
CA ALA A 52 -26.13 8.41 10.07
C ALA A 52 -26.66 9.56 10.94
N VAL A 53 -26.35 9.50 12.24
CA VAL A 53 -26.79 10.52 13.20
C VAL A 53 -25.68 10.85 14.20
N LEU A 54 -25.62 12.10 14.63
CA LEU A 54 -24.93 12.47 15.86
C LEU A 54 -25.89 12.21 17.01
N ALA A 55 -25.46 11.41 17.97
CA ALA A 55 -26.25 11.11 19.14
C ALA A 55 -25.45 11.31 20.43
N GLN A 56 -26.15 11.70 21.49
CA GLN A 56 -25.57 11.87 22.81
C GLN A 56 -25.86 10.63 23.65
N TRP A 57 -24.84 10.07 24.30
CA TRP A 57 -25.00 8.98 25.25
C TRP A 57 -25.83 9.46 26.45
N THR A 58 -26.88 8.72 26.80
CA THR A 58 -27.77 9.07 27.92
C THR A 58 -27.62 8.14 29.12
N GLU A 59 -27.71 6.83 28.88
CA GLU A 59 -27.67 5.80 29.93
C GLU A 59 -27.29 4.43 29.34
N ALA A 60 -26.75 3.54 30.17
CA ALA A 60 -26.49 2.16 29.78
C ALA A 60 -26.74 1.20 30.95
N GLU A 61 -27.26 0.02 30.61
CA GLU A 61 -27.46 -1.11 31.51
C GLU A 61 -26.46 -2.21 31.16
N LYS A 62 -25.80 -2.76 32.18
CA LYS A 62 -24.92 -3.92 31.98
C LYS A 62 -25.77 -5.16 31.72
N GLY A 63 -25.30 -6.01 30.81
CA GLY A 63 -25.92 -7.30 30.55
C GLY A 63 -25.62 -8.30 31.66
N THR A 64 -26.34 -9.42 31.63
CA THR A 64 -26.04 -10.63 32.40
C THR A 64 -25.55 -11.72 31.45
N LEU A 65 -25.24 -12.91 31.97
CA LEU A 65 -24.91 -14.08 31.13
C LEU A 65 -26.06 -14.49 30.19
N GLU A 66 -27.30 -14.12 30.52
CA GLU A 66 -28.50 -14.51 29.77
C GLU A 66 -29.12 -13.38 28.96
N LYS A 67 -28.78 -12.11 29.26
CA LYS A 67 -29.35 -10.92 28.58
C LYS A 67 -28.25 -9.96 28.18
N ALA A 68 -28.27 -9.56 26.91
CA ALA A 68 -27.42 -8.48 26.44
C ALA A 68 -27.73 -7.18 27.22
N GLY A 69 -26.67 -6.44 27.54
CA GLY A 69 -26.82 -5.09 28.10
C GLY A 69 -27.41 -4.14 27.06
N LYS A 70 -27.74 -2.93 27.49
CA LYS A 70 -28.35 -1.92 26.62
C LYS A 70 -27.64 -0.59 26.76
N THR A 71 -27.62 0.18 25.68
CA THR A 71 -27.18 1.58 25.71
C THR A 71 -28.20 2.42 24.99
N VAL A 72 -28.56 3.55 25.58
CA VAL A 72 -29.50 4.50 25.03
C VAL A 72 -28.74 5.76 24.61
N PHE A 73 -29.06 6.22 23.41
CA PHE A 73 -28.56 7.46 22.84
C PHE A 73 -29.73 8.35 22.45
N GLU A 74 -29.56 9.66 22.55
CA GLU A 74 -30.53 10.66 22.10
C GLU A 74 -29.99 11.37 20.86
N ILE A 75 -30.75 11.39 19.78
CA ILE A 75 -30.34 12.03 18.52
C ILE A 75 -30.22 13.54 18.73
N LYS A 76 -29.05 14.10 18.39
CA LYS A 76 -28.78 15.54 18.41
C LYS A 76 -28.78 16.14 17.02
N GLU A 77 -28.31 15.40 16.02
CA GLU A 77 -28.30 15.83 14.63
C GLU A 77 -28.50 14.65 13.69
N ILE A 78 -29.20 14.87 12.58
CA ILE A 78 -29.34 13.88 11.52
C ILE A 78 -28.36 14.24 10.41
N VAL A 79 -27.36 13.37 10.22
CA VAL A 79 -26.28 13.57 9.24
C VAL A 79 -26.71 13.05 7.87
N LYS A 80 -27.33 11.87 7.84
CA LYS A 80 -27.78 11.19 6.63
C LYS A 80 -29.03 10.38 6.93
N GLN A 81 -30.06 10.55 6.12
CA GLN A 81 -31.21 9.65 6.06
C GLN A 81 -31.90 9.82 4.69
N SER A 82 -32.73 8.87 4.28
CA SER A 82 -33.60 9.03 3.12
C SER A 82 -34.87 9.83 3.49
N ASP A 83 -35.53 10.45 2.50
CA ASP A 83 -36.79 11.20 2.71
C ASP A 83 -37.94 10.34 3.28
N LYS A 84 -37.81 9.01 3.20
CA LYS A 84 -38.78 8.05 3.73
C LYS A 84 -38.54 7.73 5.20
N ASP A 85 -37.37 8.08 5.74
CA ASP A 85 -37.02 7.85 7.13
C ASP A 85 -37.66 8.94 8.00
N LYS A 86 -38.08 8.55 9.21
CA LYS A 86 -38.88 9.41 10.09
C LYS A 86 -38.14 9.77 11.39
N LEU A 87 -36.82 9.58 11.44
CA LEU A 87 -36.04 9.94 12.62
C LEU A 87 -36.10 11.45 12.82
N LYS A 88 -36.16 11.87 14.08
CA LYS A 88 -36.19 13.25 14.51
C LYS A 88 -35.14 13.50 15.58
N VAL A 89 -34.64 14.73 15.61
CA VAL A 89 -33.82 15.20 16.73
C VAL A 89 -34.61 15.04 18.04
N GLY A 90 -33.97 14.49 19.07
CA GLY A 90 -34.57 14.12 20.34
C GLY A 90 -35.07 12.68 20.43
N ASP A 91 -35.16 11.93 19.32
CA ASP A 91 -35.52 10.51 19.37
C ASP A 91 -34.45 9.70 20.11
N LYS A 92 -34.89 8.62 20.78
CA LYS A 92 -34.00 7.70 21.50
C LYS A 92 -33.68 6.48 20.63
N ILE A 93 -32.40 6.21 20.46
CA ILE A 93 -31.88 4.98 19.83
C ILE A 93 -31.41 4.04 20.95
N VAL A 94 -31.89 2.79 20.92
CA VAL A 94 -31.47 1.75 21.85
C VAL A 94 -30.64 0.72 21.12
N ILE A 95 -29.38 0.58 21.51
CA ILE A 95 -28.50 -0.48 21.03
C ILE A 95 -28.48 -1.58 22.09
N ASN A 96 -28.82 -2.81 21.71
CA ASN A 96 -28.85 -4.00 22.58
C ASN A 96 -27.44 -4.54 22.88
N ARG A 97 -26.53 -3.66 23.25
CA ARG A 97 -25.19 -3.96 23.74
C ARG A 97 -24.78 -2.88 24.72
N HIS A 98 -24.17 -3.28 25.84
CA HIS A 98 -23.58 -2.33 26.78
C HIS A 98 -22.37 -1.64 26.13
N ARG A 99 -22.38 -0.30 26.15
CA ARG A 99 -21.26 0.55 25.74
C ARG A 99 -20.92 1.50 26.89
N PRO A 100 -19.65 1.53 27.34
CA PRO A 100 -19.22 2.50 28.33
C PRO A 100 -19.36 3.92 27.76
N GLY A 101 -19.72 4.87 28.61
CA GLY A 101 -19.87 6.27 28.25
C GLY A 101 -20.31 7.10 29.45
N LYS A 102 -20.22 8.41 29.32
CA LYS A 102 -20.78 9.36 30.30
C LYS A 102 -21.92 10.12 29.64
N LYS A 103 -22.92 10.46 30.46
CA LYS A 103 -24.01 11.34 30.02
C LYS A 103 -23.41 12.62 29.47
N GLY A 104 -23.71 12.92 28.23
CA GLY A 104 -23.14 14.08 27.55
C GLY A 104 -22.22 13.73 26.38
N ASN A 105 -21.54 12.58 26.41
CA ASN A 105 -20.60 12.19 25.35
C ASN A 105 -21.30 12.02 24.01
N LEU A 106 -20.64 12.45 22.94
CA LEU A 106 -21.17 12.40 21.58
C LEU A 106 -20.67 11.15 20.85
N PHE A 107 -21.55 10.59 20.05
CA PHE A 107 -21.29 9.40 19.25
C PHE A 107 -21.85 9.60 17.84
N LEU A 108 -21.06 9.24 16.84
CA LEU A 108 -21.55 9.03 15.48
C LEU A 108 -22.12 7.61 15.40
N LEU A 109 -23.41 7.51 15.10
CA LEU A 109 -24.08 6.24 14.88
C LEU A 109 -24.30 6.06 13.37
N LEU A 110 -23.82 4.93 12.84
CA LEU A 110 -23.96 4.53 11.45
C LEU A 110 -24.88 3.32 11.38
N GLY A 111 -25.87 3.36 10.49
CA GLY A 111 -26.89 2.33 10.36
C GLY A 111 -27.08 1.87 8.92
N THR A 112 -27.36 0.58 8.77
CA THR A 112 -27.73 -0.06 7.51
C THR A 112 -29.22 -0.41 7.54
N LYS A 113 -29.90 -0.24 6.41
CA LYS A 113 -31.35 -0.37 6.32
C LYS A 113 -31.76 -1.81 6.02
N GLY A 114 -32.56 -2.38 6.92
CA GLY A 114 -33.32 -3.62 6.71
C GLY A 114 -34.83 -3.37 6.88
N THR A 115 -35.50 -4.25 7.65
CA THR A 115 -36.87 -4.01 8.14
C THR A 115 -36.92 -2.89 9.19
N SER A 116 -35.86 -2.78 9.99
CA SER A 116 -35.53 -1.65 10.86
C SER A 116 -34.09 -1.21 10.56
N VAL A 117 -33.68 -0.05 11.09
CA VAL A 117 -32.26 0.36 11.02
C VAL A 117 -31.46 -0.57 11.92
N ASP A 118 -30.46 -1.24 11.33
CA ASP A 118 -29.46 -2.01 12.07
C ASP A 118 -28.26 -1.10 12.34
N TRP A 119 -28.02 -0.79 13.61
CA TRP A 119 -26.97 0.14 14.02
C TRP A 119 -25.65 -0.60 14.22
N GLY A 120 -24.60 -0.10 13.58
CA GLY A 120 -23.24 -0.56 13.79
C GLY A 120 -22.67 -0.18 15.15
N ASP A 121 -21.38 -0.46 15.33
CA ASP A 121 -20.66 -0.08 16.54
C ASP A 121 -20.57 1.45 16.67
N PRO A 122 -21.06 2.06 17.78
CA PRO A 122 -20.99 3.51 17.98
C PRO A 122 -19.55 4.02 17.98
N ILE A 123 -19.32 5.11 17.26
CA ILE A 123 -18.01 5.77 17.19
C ILE A 123 -18.06 6.98 18.12
N GLU A 124 -17.31 6.97 19.23
CA GLU A 124 -17.22 8.12 20.12
C GLU A 124 -16.53 9.28 19.39
N VAL A 125 -17.14 10.47 19.39
CA VAL A 125 -16.64 11.65 18.67
C VAL A 125 -16.59 12.86 19.59
N THR A 126 -15.68 13.78 19.30
CA THR A 126 -15.74 15.15 19.82
C THR A 126 -16.59 15.99 18.87
N GLU A 127 -17.00 17.20 19.28
CA GLU A 127 -17.61 18.14 18.34
C GLU A 127 -16.65 18.41 17.17
N THR A 128 -15.35 18.48 17.44
CA THR A 128 -14.33 18.74 16.41
C THR A 128 -14.23 17.59 15.41
N SER A 129 -14.15 16.34 15.88
CA SER A 129 -14.07 15.19 14.98
C SER A 129 -15.38 14.97 14.22
N PHE A 130 -16.53 15.26 14.84
CA PHE A 130 -17.81 15.24 14.15
C PHE A 130 -17.88 16.24 12.99
N HIS A 131 -17.52 17.51 13.22
CA HIS A 131 -17.51 18.53 12.16
C HIS A 131 -16.53 18.17 11.04
N TYR A 132 -15.38 17.60 11.39
CA TYR A 132 -14.44 17.09 10.40
C TYR A 132 -15.05 16.01 9.50
N ILE A 133 -15.78 15.05 10.07
CA ILE A 133 -16.42 13.97 9.33
C ILE A 133 -17.57 14.51 8.47
N SER A 134 -18.44 15.35 9.03
CA SER A 134 -19.63 15.86 8.34
C SER A 134 -19.30 16.83 7.20
N GLN A 135 -18.15 17.51 7.27
CA GLN A 135 -17.67 18.42 6.23
C GLN A 135 -16.71 17.75 5.23
N ALA A 136 -16.35 16.48 5.44
CA ALA A 136 -15.45 15.77 4.53
C ALA A 136 -16.09 15.65 3.13
N PRO A 137 -15.34 15.92 2.04
CA PRO A 137 -15.88 15.76 0.71
C PRO A 137 -16.24 14.29 0.44
N PRO A 138 -17.40 14.02 -0.20
CA PRO A 138 -17.91 12.67 -0.35
C PRO A 138 -17.02 11.83 -1.29
N PRO A 139 -17.05 10.48 -1.19
CA PRO A 139 -16.14 9.61 -1.96
C PRO A 139 -16.25 9.71 -3.48
N GLU A 140 -17.39 10.19 -4.01
CA GLU A 140 -17.61 10.40 -5.44
C GLU A 140 -16.82 11.59 -6.00
N GLU A 141 -16.36 12.50 -5.14
CA GLU A 141 -15.48 13.59 -5.55
C GLU A 141 -14.08 13.08 -5.91
N LYS A 142 -13.44 13.74 -6.87
CA LYS A 142 -12.09 13.36 -7.31
C LYS A 142 -11.13 13.27 -6.11
N THR A 143 -10.38 12.17 -5.99
CA THR A 143 -9.44 11.92 -4.88
C THR A 143 -8.55 13.12 -4.58
N SER A 144 -7.91 13.73 -5.59
CA SER A 144 -7.07 14.93 -5.39
C SER A 144 -7.80 16.13 -4.75
N LYS A 145 -9.12 16.30 -4.98
CA LYS A 145 -9.93 17.34 -4.33
C LYS A 145 -10.22 16.96 -2.87
N ARG A 146 -10.54 15.68 -2.63
CA ARG A 146 -10.73 15.13 -1.27
C ARG A 146 -9.44 15.30 -0.43
N LEU A 147 -8.30 14.92 -0.99
CA LEU A 147 -7.00 15.05 -0.32
C LEU A 147 -6.64 16.49 0.08
N ARG A 148 -7.08 17.52 -0.67
CA ARG A 148 -6.86 18.94 -0.26
C ARG A 148 -7.58 19.28 1.04
N TYR A 149 -8.71 18.65 1.30
CA TYR A 149 -9.41 18.79 2.57
C TYR A 149 -8.58 18.12 3.68
N PHE A 150 -8.25 16.84 3.52
CA PHE A 150 -7.51 16.05 4.51
C PHE A 150 -6.10 16.58 4.81
N LEU A 151 -5.45 17.24 3.85
CA LEU A 151 -4.13 17.85 4.01
C LEU A 151 -4.07 18.84 5.18
N LYS A 152 -5.18 19.52 5.47
CA LYS A 152 -5.30 20.50 6.56
C LYS A 152 -5.26 19.84 7.95
N PHE A 153 -5.54 18.55 8.00
CA PHE A 153 -5.78 17.77 9.21
C PHE A 153 -4.67 16.75 9.52
N LEU A 154 -3.62 16.69 8.70
CA LEU A 154 -2.40 15.94 9.05
C LEU A 154 -1.80 16.50 10.34
N GLU A 155 -1.52 15.61 11.30
CA GLU A 155 -1.07 15.95 12.66
C GLU A 155 -1.98 16.94 13.41
N TYR A 156 -3.29 16.89 13.16
CA TYR A 156 -4.26 17.66 13.94
C TYR A 156 -4.29 17.20 15.43
N PRO A 157 -4.54 18.09 16.41
CA PRO A 157 -4.51 17.71 17.83
C PRO A 157 -5.52 16.62 18.24
N ASP A 158 -6.69 16.60 17.59
CA ASP A 158 -7.64 15.48 17.74
C ASP A 158 -7.09 14.26 17.00
N GLN A 159 -6.78 13.20 17.75
CA GLN A 159 -6.14 12.00 17.21
C GLN A 159 -7.02 11.27 16.20
N MET A 160 -8.34 11.28 16.35
CA MET A 160 -9.24 10.63 15.39
C MET A 160 -9.13 11.33 14.04
N VAL A 161 -9.17 12.67 14.05
CA VAL A 161 -9.03 13.51 12.85
C VAL A 161 -7.66 13.29 12.19
N ALA A 162 -6.57 13.32 12.96
CA ALA A 162 -5.23 13.12 12.40
C ALA A 162 -5.01 11.71 11.85
N ASN A 163 -5.55 10.69 12.50
CA ASN A 163 -5.46 9.30 12.05
C ASN A 163 -6.23 9.09 10.74
N ASP A 164 -7.45 9.62 10.64
CA ASP A 164 -8.28 9.49 9.45
C ASP A 164 -7.69 10.27 8.26
N ALA A 165 -7.25 11.52 8.48
CA ALA A 165 -6.58 12.31 7.45
C ALA A 165 -5.31 11.61 6.93
N TYR A 166 -4.53 10.99 7.81
CA TYR A 166 -3.40 10.16 7.42
C TYR A 166 -3.84 8.94 6.59
N ALA A 167 -4.91 8.25 7.01
CA ALA A 167 -5.44 7.09 6.30
C ALA A 167 -5.92 7.42 4.88
N GLU A 168 -6.52 8.58 4.67
CA GLU A 168 -6.94 9.06 3.35
C GLU A 168 -5.74 9.25 2.41
N PHE A 169 -4.62 9.80 2.90
CA PHE A 169 -3.37 9.88 2.12
C PHE A 169 -2.71 8.51 1.91
N ALA A 170 -2.73 7.66 2.93
CA ALA A 170 -2.19 6.32 2.89
C ALA A 170 -2.88 5.44 1.83
N ASN A 171 -4.19 5.60 1.66
CA ASN A 171 -4.97 4.82 0.69
C ASN A 171 -4.93 5.42 -0.72
N ALA A 172 -4.46 6.66 -0.88
CA ALA A 172 -4.51 7.35 -2.15
C ALA A 172 -3.44 6.88 -3.15
N PRO A 173 -3.80 6.80 -4.46
CA PRO A 173 -2.82 6.62 -5.53
C PRO A 173 -1.82 7.78 -5.56
N TYR A 174 -0.54 7.47 -5.84
CA TYR A 174 0.50 8.50 -5.94
C TYR A 174 0.15 9.61 -6.94
N GLU A 175 -0.42 9.25 -8.10
CA GLU A 175 -0.84 10.19 -9.14
C GLU A 175 -1.90 11.22 -8.67
N ASP A 176 -2.69 10.87 -7.65
CA ASP A 176 -3.67 11.79 -7.04
C ASP A 176 -3.05 12.67 -5.95
N ILE A 177 -1.91 12.27 -5.37
CA ILE A 177 -1.15 13.05 -4.37
C ILE A 177 -0.28 14.11 -5.06
N THR A 178 0.39 13.76 -6.17
CA THR A 178 1.34 14.68 -6.85
C THR A 178 0.78 16.08 -7.17
N PRO A 179 -0.49 16.27 -7.59
CA PRO A 179 -1.01 17.59 -7.94
C PRO A 179 -1.19 18.52 -6.73
N LEU A 180 -1.09 17.99 -5.51
CA LEU A 180 -1.18 18.75 -4.26
C LEU A 180 0.15 19.36 -3.83
N ALA A 181 1.27 19.08 -4.52
CA ALA A 181 2.61 19.53 -4.13
C ALA A 181 2.68 21.03 -3.75
N LYS A 182 1.99 21.88 -4.52
CA LYS A 182 1.92 23.34 -4.30
C LYS A 182 1.08 23.78 -3.11
N ASP A 183 0.22 22.92 -2.60
CA ASP A 183 -0.69 23.20 -1.47
C ASP A 183 -0.15 22.63 -0.14
N MET A 184 0.90 21.79 -0.22
CA MET A 184 1.49 21.12 0.93
C MET A 184 2.19 22.11 1.87
N PRO A 185 1.96 22.02 3.20
CA PRO A 185 2.59 22.89 4.16
C PRO A 185 4.04 22.46 4.41
N ARG A 186 4.94 22.78 3.47
CA ARG A 186 6.35 22.37 3.45
C ARG A 186 7.04 22.48 4.81
N GLU A 187 6.94 23.63 5.48
CA GLU A 187 7.59 23.84 6.78
C GLU A 187 7.05 22.91 7.88
N LYS A 188 5.75 22.62 7.89
CA LYS A 188 5.16 21.66 8.83
C LYS A 188 5.63 20.24 8.53
N ILE A 189 5.58 19.83 7.27
CA ILE A 189 6.02 18.50 6.85
C ILE A 189 7.50 18.28 7.17
N ARG A 190 8.35 19.27 6.87
CA ARG A 190 9.75 19.28 7.22
C ARG A 190 9.97 19.06 8.73
N LYS A 191 9.18 19.73 9.57
CA LYS A 191 9.21 19.52 11.02
C LYS A 191 8.81 18.08 11.39
N TRP A 192 7.72 17.57 10.84
CA TRP A 192 7.20 16.23 11.15
C TRP A 192 8.17 15.09 10.79
N VAL A 193 9.00 15.25 9.75
CA VAL A 193 10.00 14.24 9.36
C VAL A 193 11.05 13.95 10.45
N VAL A 194 11.28 14.89 11.39
CA VAL A 194 12.28 14.75 12.45
C VAL A 194 11.74 14.91 13.88
N ASP A 195 10.46 15.25 14.03
CA ASP A 195 9.84 15.43 15.34
C ASP A 195 9.64 14.06 16.03
N SER A 196 10.18 13.91 17.24
CA SER A 196 10.08 12.68 18.02
C SER A 196 8.65 12.33 18.44
N ASN A 197 7.73 13.30 18.39
CA ASN A 197 6.30 13.08 18.67
C ASN A 197 5.53 12.62 17.43
N THR A 198 6.13 12.71 16.23
CA THR A 198 5.48 12.18 15.03
C THR A 198 5.48 10.66 15.07
N PRO A 199 4.32 9.99 14.91
CA PRO A 199 4.28 8.54 14.88
C PRO A 199 5.20 8.00 13.77
N VAL A 200 6.11 7.09 14.14
CA VAL A 200 7.13 6.54 13.22
C VAL A 200 6.53 5.91 11.96
N THR A 201 5.30 5.40 12.05
CA THR A 201 4.56 4.81 10.92
C THR A 201 4.17 5.84 9.85
N ARG A 202 4.18 7.15 10.16
CA ARG A 202 3.83 8.23 9.23
C ARG A 202 5.04 8.81 8.49
N LEU A 203 6.26 8.52 8.95
CA LEU A 203 7.50 9.12 8.43
C LEU A 203 7.70 8.87 6.95
N GLY A 204 7.30 7.70 6.44
CA GLY A 204 7.42 7.38 5.02
C GLY A 204 6.58 8.30 4.14
N LEU A 205 5.33 8.54 4.53
CA LEU A 205 4.47 9.49 3.84
C LEU A 205 5.06 10.90 3.91
N TYR A 206 5.46 11.38 5.09
CA TYR A 206 5.97 12.75 5.22
C TYR A 206 7.30 12.97 4.49
N GLY A 207 8.18 11.96 4.47
CA GLY A 207 9.36 11.97 3.64
C GLY A 207 9.03 12.12 2.16
N LEU A 208 8.03 11.37 1.67
CA LEU A 208 7.56 11.45 0.30
C LEU A 208 6.92 12.81 -0.02
N LEU A 209 6.05 13.34 0.86
CA LEU A 209 5.42 14.65 0.69
C LEU A 209 6.46 15.78 0.68
N LEU A 210 7.49 15.70 1.53
CA LEU A 210 8.59 16.65 1.51
C LEU A 210 9.37 16.58 0.18
N GLY A 211 9.47 15.40 -0.43
CA GLY A 211 10.05 15.27 -1.76
C GLY A 211 9.23 15.91 -2.89
N LEU A 212 7.91 16.03 -2.70
CA LEU A 212 7.00 16.66 -3.67
C LEU A 212 6.98 18.18 -3.55
N CYS A 213 6.94 18.70 -2.31
CA CYS A 213 6.81 20.13 -2.04
C CYS A 213 8.12 20.81 -1.64
N GLY A 214 9.20 20.06 -1.51
CA GLY A 214 10.49 20.53 -1.04
C GLY A 214 11.25 21.34 -2.09
N GLN A 215 12.33 21.94 -1.64
CA GLN A 215 13.26 22.74 -2.44
C GLN A 215 14.69 22.32 -2.14
N GLU A 216 15.66 22.92 -2.83
CA GLU A 216 17.08 22.58 -2.70
C GLU A 216 17.60 22.61 -1.25
N SER A 217 17.12 23.54 -0.42
CA SER A 217 17.48 23.61 1.01
C SER A 217 17.04 22.40 1.84
N ASP A 218 16.12 21.57 1.34
CA ASP A 218 15.69 20.34 2.02
C ASP A 218 16.62 19.16 1.77
N VAL A 219 17.42 19.20 0.70
CA VAL A 219 18.27 18.08 0.27
C VAL A 219 19.23 17.66 1.38
N ALA A 220 20.04 18.59 1.89
CA ALA A 220 21.01 18.31 2.94
C ALA A 220 20.35 17.83 4.25
N PHE A 221 19.13 18.27 4.52
CA PHE A 221 18.37 17.84 5.69
C PHE A 221 17.87 16.40 5.56
N MET A 222 17.29 16.05 4.40
CA MET A 222 16.84 14.69 4.14
C MET A 222 18.04 13.74 4.10
N GLU A 223 19.14 14.14 3.48
CA GLU A 223 20.39 13.38 3.44
C GLU A 223 20.93 13.11 4.85
N LYS A 224 20.96 14.12 5.72
CA LYS A 224 21.36 13.94 7.13
C LYS A 224 20.49 12.87 7.80
N LYS A 225 19.16 12.95 7.64
CA LYS A 225 18.23 11.97 8.22
C LYS A 225 18.46 10.56 7.66
N ILE A 226 18.68 10.44 6.35
CA ILE A 226 18.96 9.15 5.68
C ILE A 226 20.25 8.53 6.20
N ASN A 227 21.28 9.33 6.46
CA ASN A 227 22.60 8.86 6.84
C ASN A 227 22.83 8.76 8.36
N GLU A 228 21.80 8.98 9.19
CA GLU A 228 21.85 8.71 10.63
C GLU A 228 22.30 7.26 10.89
N PRO A 229 23.41 7.05 11.64
CA PRO A 229 23.88 5.71 11.95
C PRO A 229 22.86 4.94 12.80
N THR A 230 22.44 3.79 12.31
CA THR A 230 21.57 2.88 13.06
C THR A 230 21.80 1.43 12.64
N LYS A 231 21.54 0.52 13.56
CA LYS A 231 21.42 -0.93 13.28
C LYS A 231 19.97 -1.41 13.36
N GLU A 232 19.09 -0.55 13.86
CA GLU A 232 17.68 -0.87 14.04
C GLU A 232 16.91 -0.62 12.75
N PHE A 233 15.79 -1.32 12.62
CA PHE A 233 14.86 -1.12 11.54
C PHE A 233 14.16 0.25 11.69
N ARG A 234 14.25 1.10 10.66
CA ARG A 234 13.59 2.40 10.63
C ARG A 234 12.33 2.35 9.78
N LEU A 235 11.17 2.36 10.44
CA LEU A 235 9.87 2.46 9.77
C LEU A 235 9.81 3.74 8.90
N GLY A 236 9.40 3.60 7.64
CA GLY A 236 9.18 4.71 6.72
C GLY A 236 10.45 5.36 6.14
N ILE A 237 11.65 4.84 6.41
CA ILE A 237 12.87 5.46 5.87
C ILE A 237 12.96 5.38 4.35
N ASP A 238 12.37 4.36 3.74
CA ASP A 238 12.20 4.21 2.29
C ASP A 238 11.39 5.34 1.67
N GLY A 239 10.34 5.82 2.34
CA GLY A 239 9.59 7.00 1.91
C GLY A 239 10.41 8.30 1.99
N VAL A 240 11.28 8.44 3.00
CA VAL A 240 12.23 9.56 3.10
C VAL A 240 13.27 9.50 1.98
N ILE A 241 13.84 8.33 1.70
CA ILE A 241 14.78 8.14 0.57
C ILE A 241 14.07 8.44 -0.75
N SER A 242 12.83 7.98 -0.94
CA SER A 242 12.03 8.25 -2.13
C SER A 242 11.81 9.75 -2.33
N GLY A 243 11.45 10.48 -1.27
CA GLY A 243 11.30 11.93 -1.34
C GLY A 243 12.62 12.66 -1.65
N TYR A 244 13.73 12.22 -1.08
CA TYR A 244 15.06 12.74 -1.40
C TYR A 244 15.39 12.54 -2.89
N LEU A 245 15.11 11.36 -3.45
CA LEU A 245 15.33 11.07 -4.87
C LEU A 245 14.39 11.84 -5.80
N LEU A 246 13.18 12.20 -5.36
CA LEU A 246 12.29 13.09 -6.12
C LEU A 246 12.88 14.50 -6.26
N LEU A 247 13.57 15.00 -5.23
CA LEU A 247 14.21 16.33 -5.25
C LEU A 247 15.51 16.34 -6.05
N THR A 248 16.28 15.27 -5.97
CA THR A 248 17.69 15.25 -6.42
C THR A 248 17.92 14.49 -7.72
N GLY A 249 17.00 13.60 -8.11
CA GLY A 249 17.16 12.79 -9.32
C GLY A 249 18.41 11.90 -9.28
N ALA A 250 19.16 11.88 -10.38
CA ALA A 250 20.30 10.99 -10.55
C ALA A 250 21.46 11.29 -9.58
N ASP A 251 21.70 12.57 -9.26
CA ASP A 251 22.81 12.98 -8.40
C ASP A 251 22.62 12.49 -6.96
N GLY A 252 21.38 12.55 -6.45
CA GLY A 252 21.08 11.96 -5.14
C GLY A 252 21.13 10.44 -5.17
N LEU A 253 20.81 9.81 -6.30
CA LEU A 253 20.97 8.37 -6.43
C LEU A 253 22.45 7.96 -6.37
N ASP A 254 23.37 8.76 -6.90
CA ASP A 254 24.81 8.54 -6.71
C ASP A 254 25.18 8.54 -5.22
N LYS A 255 24.57 9.42 -4.41
CA LYS A 255 24.76 9.42 -2.95
C LYS A 255 24.18 8.21 -2.25
N ILE A 256 23.02 7.71 -2.68
CA ILE A 256 22.46 6.46 -2.13
C ILE A 256 23.34 5.27 -2.50
N ASP A 257 23.90 5.22 -3.71
CA ASP A 257 24.86 4.18 -4.09
C ASP A 257 26.08 4.20 -3.16
N GLU A 258 26.68 5.39 -2.96
CA GLU A 258 27.86 5.62 -2.12
C GLU A 258 27.63 5.22 -0.65
N THR A 259 26.48 5.59 -0.06
CA THR A 259 26.25 5.43 1.38
C THR A 259 25.49 4.17 1.75
N LYS A 260 24.67 3.61 0.86
CA LYS A 260 23.80 2.45 1.15
C LYS A 260 24.18 1.21 0.38
N PHE A 261 24.37 1.29 -0.94
CA PHE A 261 24.52 0.06 -1.75
C PHE A 261 25.95 -0.48 -1.76
N ILE A 262 26.94 0.37 -2.05
CA ILE A 262 28.34 -0.02 -2.16
C ILE A 262 28.93 -0.53 -0.82
N PRO A 263 28.70 0.11 0.35
CA PRO A 263 29.38 -0.30 1.58
C PRO A 263 28.77 -1.57 2.19
N LYS A 264 29.49 -2.69 2.13
CA LYS A 264 29.03 -4.02 2.58
C LYS A 264 28.59 -4.14 4.05
N LYS A 265 28.93 -3.17 4.90
CA LYS A 265 28.59 -3.16 6.34
C LYS A 265 27.26 -2.47 6.67
N VAL A 266 26.61 -1.83 5.69
CA VAL A 266 25.29 -1.23 5.89
C VAL A 266 24.28 -2.33 6.20
N ALA A 267 23.46 -2.10 7.23
CA ALA A 267 22.46 -3.07 7.70
C ALA A 267 21.46 -3.44 6.58
N PHE A 268 21.00 -4.69 6.60
CA PHE A 268 20.03 -5.21 5.63
C PHE A 268 18.79 -4.30 5.52
N SER A 269 18.23 -3.89 6.66
CA SER A 269 17.06 -3.00 6.74
C SER A 269 17.22 -1.72 5.94
N GLU A 270 18.41 -1.10 6.02
CA GLU A 270 18.75 0.15 5.35
C GLU A 270 18.89 -0.05 3.83
N THR A 271 19.59 -1.11 3.42
CA THR A 271 19.74 -1.42 1.99
C THR A 271 18.43 -1.88 1.36
N TYR A 272 17.60 -2.60 2.11
CA TYR A 272 16.27 -3.00 1.68
C TYR A 272 15.38 -1.77 1.49
N ALA A 273 15.37 -0.82 2.43
CA ALA A 273 14.62 0.41 2.30
C ALA A 273 15.07 1.27 1.11
N ALA A 274 16.38 1.39 0.87
CA ALA A 274 16.90 2.07 -0.31
C ALA A 274 16.52 1.34 -1.63
N MET A 275 16.50 0.00 -1.64
CA MET A 275 15.97 -0.78 -2.77
C MET A 275 14.47 -0.53 -3.00
N GLN A 276 13.67 -0.40 -1.94
CA GLN A 276 12.25 -0.02 -2.03
C GLN A 276 12.08 1.36 -2.67
N ALA A 277 12.95 2.32 -2.34
CA ALA A 277 12.96 3.63 -3.00
C ALA A 277 13.29 3.52 -4.50
N LEU A 278 14.21 2.64 -4.93
CA LEU A 278 14.43 2.39 -6.36
C LEU A 278 13.19 1.85 -7.06
N ARG A 279 12.47 0.93 -6.42
CA ARG A 279 11.21 0.36 -6.93
C ARG A 279 10.13 1.44 -7.06
N PHE A 280 10.06 2.34 -6.08
CA PHE A 280 9.19 3.51 -6.15
C PHE A 280 9.56 4.40 -7.35
N MET A 281 10.84 4.77 -7.48
CA MET A 281 11.30 5.62 -8.59
C MET A 281 11.04 4.97 -9.95
N TRP A 282 11.24 3.65 -10.06
CA TRP A 282 10.93 2.89 -11.26
C TRP A 282 9.44 2.91 -11.60
N THR A 283 8.57 2.76 -10.61
CA THR A 283 7.13 2.52 -10.86
C THR A 283 6.34 3.81 -11.01
N TYR A 284 6.64 4.82 -10.20
CA TYR A 284 5.78 5.99 -10.02
C TYR A 284 6.41 7.31 -10.43
N ALA A 285 7.73 7.46 -10.33
CA ALA A 285 8.44 8.72 -10.60
C ALA A 285 9.09 8.72 -11.99
N ASP A 286 8.34 8.34 -13.02
CA ASP A 286 8.87 8.23 -14.37
C ASP A 286 9.46 9.57 -14.86
N GLY A 287 10.58 9.50 -15.57
CA GLY A 287 11.32 10.66 -16.03
C GLY A 287 12.16 11.40 -14.99
N ARG A 288 12.05 11.11 -13.68
CA ARG A 288 12.93 11.71 -12.66
C ARG A 288 14.34 11.12 -12.67
N ILE A 289 14.44 9.81 -12.86
CA ILE A 289 15.70 9.08 -13.02
C ILE A 289 15.53 8.12 -14.19
N SER A 290 16.50 8.08 -15.10
CA SER A 290 16.43 7.19 -16.24
C SER A 290 16.40 5.72 -15.81
N LYS A 291 15.65 4.89 -16.55
CA LYS A 291 15.54 3.44 -16.29
C LYS A 291 16.91 2.77 -16.26
N ASP A 292 17.82 3.20 -17.12
CA ASP A 292 19.19 2.67 -17.16
C ASP A 292 20.01 3.06 -15.92
N ARG A 293 19.83 4.27 -15.38
CA ARG A 293 20.47 4.68 -14.13
C ARG A 293 19.92 3.88 -12.94
N LEU A 294 18.60 3.64 -12.88
CA LEU A 294 17.98 2.81 -11.83
C LEU A 294 18.47 1.36 -11.88
N ARG A 295 18.54 0.77 -13.08
CA ARG A 295 19.12 -0.56 -13.31
C ARG A 295 20.55 -0.64 -12.80
N LYS A 296 21.41 0.34 -13.12
CA LYS A 296 22.80 0.40 -12.64
C LYS A 296 22.88 0.30 -11.10
N SER A 297 22.08 1.07 -10.36
CA SER A 297 22.02 0.97 -8.89
C SER A 297 21.53 -0.38 -8.41
N MET A 298 20.46 -0.90 -9.00
CA MET A 298 19.90 -2.21 -8.62
C MET A 298 20.94 -3.33 -8.79
N ARG A 299 21.80 -3.28 -9.80
CA ARG A 299 22.89 -4.25 -10.01
C ARG A 299 23.96 -4.23 -8.92
N LEU A 300 24.16 -3.12 -8.20
CA LEU A 300 25.11 -3.04 -7.08
C LEU A 300 24.68 -3.97 -5.93
N LEU A 301 23.38 -4.14 -5.75
CA LEU A 301 22.82 -5.00 -4.71
C LEU A 301 23.01 -6.51 -4.99
N LEU A 302 23.48 -6.90 -6.18
CA LEU A 302 23.90 -8.28 -6.44
C LEU A 302 25.16 -8.69 -5.65
N ASP A 303 25.93 -7.73 -5.12
CA ASP A 303 27.06 -8.01 -4.23
C ASP A 303 26.65 -8.29 -2.77
N ARG A 304 25.32 -8.37 -2.53
CA ARG A 304 24.71 -8.67 -1.24
C ARG A 304 23.89 -9.95 -1.35
N PRO A 305 24.43 -11.10 -0.91
CA PRO A 305 23.73 -12.38 -0.98
C PRO A 305 22.31 -12.33 -0.40
N GLU A 306 22.13 -11.62 0.71
CA GLU A 306 20.87 -11.47 1.43
C GLU A 306 19.75 -10.72 0.67
N LEU A 307 20.09 -10.01 -0.43
CA LEU A 307 19.14 -9.30 -1.30
C LEU A 307 19.05 -9.90 -2.71
N THR A 308 19.94 -10.84 -3.06
CA THR A 308 20.17 -11.22 -4.46
C THR A 308 18.95 -11.82 -5.14
N ASP A 309 18.15 -12.63 -4.44
CA ASP A 309 16.94 -13.23 -5.01
C ASP A 309 15.88 -12.17 -5.37
N LEU A 310 15.71 -11.17 -4.51
CA LEU A 310 14.83 -10.01 -4.74
C LEU A 310 15.34 -9.15 -5.91
N VAL A 311 16.64 -8.86 -5.93
CA VAL A 311 17.29 -8.05 -6.97
C VAL A 311 17.18 -8.73 -8.33
N VAL A 312 17.44 -10.04 -8.43
CA VAL A 312 17.30 -10.80 -9.67
C VAL A 312 15.86 -10.77 -10.19
N ALA A 313 14.88 -10.86 -9.30
CA ALA A 313 13.47 -10.73 -9.66
C ALA A 313 13.12 -9.32 -10.16
N ASP A 314 13.68 -8.27 -9.56
CA ASP A 314 13.52 -6.89 -10.04
C ASP A 314 14.15 -6.69 -11.41
N LEU A 315 15.41 -7.11 -11.59
CA LEU A 315 16.12 -6.98 -12.87
C LEU A 315 15.40 -7.72 -14.00
N ALA A 316 14.85 -8.91 -13.74
CA ALA A 316 14.01 -9.61 -14.71
C ALA A 316 12.72 -8.83 -15.07
N ARG A 317 12.05 -8.24 -14.08
CA ARG A 317 10.85 -7.39 -14.31
C ARG A 317 11.19 -6.10 -15.04
N TRP A 318 12.40 -5.61 -14.84
CA TRP A 318 12.91 -4.39 -15.43
C TRP A 318 13.57 -4.63 -16.78
N ASP A 319 13.43 -5.83 -17.37
CA ASP A 319 14.06 -6.21 -18.64
C ASP A 319 15.58 -5.92 -18.68
N ASP A 320 16.24 -6.03 -17.53
CA ASP A 320 17.68 -5.84 -17.43
C ASP A 320 18.41 -7.15 -17.64
N TRP A 321 18.71 -7.44 -18.90
CA TRP A 321 19.34 -8.70 -19.28
C TRP A 321 20.86 -8.71 -19.18
N SER A 322 21.48 -7.56 -18.91
CA SER A 322 22.94 -7.41 -19.01
C SER A 322 23.72 -8.17 -17.94
N VAL A 323 23.03 -8.67 -16.90
CA VAL A 323 23.66 -9.40 -15.79
C VAL A 323 23.66 -10.91 -15.98
N LEU A 324 23.14 -11.42 -17.09
CA LEU A 324 22.97 -12.86 -17.33
C LEU A 324 24.26 -13.67 -17.07
N ASP A 325 25.42 -13.22 -17.56
CA ASP A 325 26.69 -13.91 -17.33
C ASP A 325 27.14 -13.84 -15.87
N ARG A 326 26.91 -12.71 -15.20
CA ARG A 326 27.24 -12.52 -13.79
C ARG A 326 26.40 -13.47 -12.93
N LEU A 327 25.09 -13.56 -13.19
CA LEU A 327 24.20 -14.47 -12.47
C LEU A 327 24.62 -15.93 -12.60
N MET A 328 25.06 -16.35 -13.80
CA MET A 328 25.56 -17.72 -13.98
C MET A 328 26.88 -17.98 -13.27
N LYS A 329 27.76 -16.97 -13.17
CA LYS A 329 28.98 -17.08 -12.36
C LYS A 329 28.68 -17.19 -10.86
N MET A 330 27.58 -16.59 -10.40
CA MET A 330 27.15 -16.65 -8.99
C MET A 330 26.40 -17.95 -8.66
N TYR A 331 25.90 -18.68 -9.66
CA TYR A 331 25.02 -19.83 -9.45
C TYR A 331 25.75 -20.94 -8.67
N GLY A 332 25.31 -21.19 -7.44
CA GLY A 332 25.88 -22.26 -6.60
C GLY A 332 27.29 -22.00 -6.10
N THR A 333 27.71 -20.73 -6.03
CA THR A 333 29.05 -20.35 -5.55
C THR A 333 28.98 -19.63 -4.21
N GLY A 334 29.78 -20.07 -3.23
CA GLY A 334 29.97 -19.38 -1.95
C GLY A 334 28.64 -19.00 -1.27
N ASP A 335 28.54 -17.76 -0.82
CA ASP A 335 27.36 -17.21 -0.14
C ASP A 335 26.10 -17.14 -1.04
N TYR A 336 26.23 -17.37 -2.35
CA TYR A 336 25.12 -17.41 -3.30
C TYR A 336 24.57 -18.82 -3.53
N ASP A 337 25.15 -19.85 -2.91
CA ASP A 337 24.61 -21.22 -2.92
C ASP A 337 23.39 -21.36 -1.98
N ILE A 338 22.38 -20.53 -2.23
CA ILE A 338 21.14 -20.48 -1.46
C ILE A 338 19.98 -20.89 -2.38
N PRO A 339 19.08 -21.80 -1.96
CA PRO A 339 17.99 -22.27 -2.81
C PRO A 339 17.09 -21.16 -3.39
N SER A 340 16.85 -20.07 -2.66
CA SER A 340 16.07 -18.93 -3.17
C SER A 340 16.79 -18.21 -4.31
N ILE A 341 18.10 -17.95 -4.17
CA ILE A 341 18.94 -17.30 -5.19
C ILE A 341 19.01 -18.16 -6.44
N LYS A 342 19.31 -19.46 -6.31
CA LYS A 342 19.33 -20.40 -7.45
C LYS A 342 18.01 -20.39 -8.22
N ARG A 343 16.88 -20.47 -7.50
CA ARG A 343 15.54 -20.38 -8.13
C ARG A 343 15.29 -19.03 -8.80
N ALA A 344 15.72 -17.93 -8.20
CA ALA A 344 15.58 -16.60 -8.79
C ALA A 344 16.37 -16.48 -10.10
N ILE A 345 17.61 -16.97 -10.14
CA ILE A 345 18.44 -17.01 -11.36
C ILE A 345 17.77 -17.87 -12.44
N VAL A 346 17.28 -19.07 -12.11
CA VAL A 346 16.55 -19.90 -13.08
C VAL A 346 15.31 -19.16 -13.61
N ARG A 347 14.53 -18.52 -12.73
CA ARG A 347 13.35 -17.74 -13.15
C ARG A 347 13.73 -16.58 -14.07
N TYR A 348 14.82 -15.87 -13.78
CA TYR A 348 15.34 -14.83 -14.66
C TYR A 348 15.65 -15.37 -16.06
N LEU A 349 16.32 -16.53 -16.15
CA LEU A 349 16.60 -17.17 -17.45
C LEU A 349 15.31 -17.64 -18.15
N LEU A 350 14.33 -18.16 -17.41
CA LEU A 350 13.02 -18.53 -17.95
C LEU A 350 12.27 -17.32 -18.52
N VAL A 351 12.38 -16.13 -17.90
CA VAL A 351 11.81 -14.90 -18.48
C VAL A 351 12.62 -14.48 -19.72
N ALA A 352 13.95 -14.41 -19.63
CA ALA A 352 14.81 -13.99 -20.73
C ALA A 352 14.62 -14.86 -21.99
N SER A 353 14.54 -16.18 -21.82
CA SER A 353 14.38 -17.15 -22.91
C SER A 353 13.07 -17.02 -23.71
N LYS A 354 12.05 -16.34 -23.17
CA LYS A 354 10.81 -16.02 -23.92
C LYS A 354 11.05 -15.01 -25.04
N GLY A 355 12.14 -14.24 -24.98
CA GLY A 355 12.42 -13.16 -25.91
C GLY A 355 11.42 -12.01 -25.78
N LYS A 356 11.35 -11.17 -26.83
CA LYS A 356 10.46 -10.01 -26.85
C LYS A 356 8.99 -10.40 -26.81
N ASN A 357 8.22 -9.70 -25.98
CA ASN A 357 6.77 -9.77 -25.93
C ASN A 357 6.12 -8.84 -26.98
N LYS A 358 4.79 -8.92 -27.12
CA LYS A 358 4.01 -8.10 -28.08
C LYS A 358 4.11 -6.59 -27.85
N LYS A 359 4.53 -6.14 -26.66
CA LYS A 359 4.73 -4.73 -26.30
C LYS A 359 6.19 -4.27 -26.46
N GLY A 360 7.06 -5.12 -27.03
CA GLY A 360 8.46 -4.80 -27.28
C GLY A 360 9.40 -4.99 -26.07
N GLY A 361 8.88 -5.27 -24.87
CA GLY A 361 9.68 -5.62 -23.69
C GLY A 361 10.18 -7.06 -23.75
N GLY A 362 11.20 -7.39 -22.95
CA GLY A 362 11.87 -8.70 -22.96
C GLY A 362 13.20 -8.73 -23.71
N ALA A 363 13.86 -9.88 -23.70
CA ALA A 363 15.22 -10.04 -24.22
C ALA A 363 15.28 -9.99 -25.75
N ASP A 364 16.38 -9.44 -26.29
CA ASP A 364 16.69 -9.57 -27.72
C ASP A 364 16.93 -11.05 -28.11
N PRO A 365 16.90 -11.39 -29.41
CA PRO A 365 17.04 -12.78 -29.86
C PRO A 365 18.34 -13.47 -29.41
N ALA A 366 19.47 -12.77 -29.39
CA ALA A 366 20.75 -13.35 -28.99
C ALA A 366 20.76 -13.66 -27.50
N THR A 367 20.25 -12.72 -26.69
CA THR A 367 20.12 -12.89 -25.24
C THR A 367 19.12 -14.00 -24.87
N ALA A 368 17.98 -14.06 -25.57
CA ALA A 368 16.99 -15.11 -25.38
C ALA A 368 17.56 -16.50 -25.70
N GLU A 369 18.30 -16.63 -26.79
CA GLU A 369 18.94 -17.89 -27.18
C GLU A 369 20.02 -18.30 -26.17
N LYS A 370 20.86 -17.35 -25.74
CA LYS A 370 21.83 -17.60 -24.68
C LYS A 370 21.18 -18.06 -23.38
N ALA A 371 20.04 -17.47 -23.00
CA ALA A 371 19.29 -17.90 -21.82
C ALA A 371 18.76 -19.33 -21.94
N LYS A 372 18.29 -19.76 -23.13
CA LYS A 372 17.87 -21.15 -23.38
C LYS A 372 19.03 -22.13 -23.21
N LEU A 373 20.19 -21.84 -23.79
CA LEU A 373 21.38 -22.69 -23.68
C LEU A 373 21.81 -22.87 -22.21
N LEU A 374 21.75 -21.80 -21.42
CA LEU A 374 22.06 -21.85 -19.99
C LEU A 374 21.01 -22.62 -19.18
N LEU A 375 19.72 -22.48 -19.52
CA LEU A 375 18.66 -23.29 -18.92
C LEU A 375 18.85 -24.78 -19.21
N ASP A 376 19.21 -25.14 -20.44
CA ASP A 376 19.44 -26.54 -20.81
C ASP A 376 20.66 -27.12 -20.09
N LYS A 377 21.69 -26.30 -19.87
CA LYS A 377 22.80 -26.66 -18.98
C LYS A 377 22.31 -26.94 -17.56
N LEU A 378 21.54 -26.02 -16.97
CA LEU A 378 21.01 -26.19 -15.61
C LEU A 378 20.01 -27.34 -15.49
N ARG A 379 19.26 -27.70 -16.54
CA ARG A 379 18.40 -28.89 -16.56
C ARG A 379 19.20 -30.19 -16.40
N LYS A 380 20.45 -30.21 -16.86
CA LYS A 380 21.36 -31.36 -16.71
C LYS A 380 22.07 -31.33 -15.36
N GLU A 381 22.54 -30.17 -14.93
CA GLU A 381 23.38 -30.02 -13.74
C GLU A 381 22.58 -29.89 -12.43
N ASP A 382 21.43 -29.22 -12.45
CA ASP A 382 20.56 -29.02 -11.28
C ASP A 382 19.06 -29.15 -11.67
N PRO A 383 18.63 -30.36 -12.08
CA PRO A 383 17.26 -30.60 -12.51
C PRO A 383 16.21 -30.33 -11.42
N LYS A 384 16.59 -30.44 -10.13
CA LYS A 384 15.66 -30.22 -9.01
C LYS A 384 15.28 -28.75 -8.91
N THR A 385 16.27 -27.85 -8.93
CA THR A 385 16.02 -26.41 -8.88
C THR A 385 15.22 -25.95 -10.11
N VAL A 386 15.58 -26.43 -11.30
CA VAL A 386 14.86 -26.03 -12.52
C VAL A 386 13.39 -26.45 -12.49
N LYS A 387 13.10 -27.72 -12.17
CA LYS A 387 11.72 -28.20 -12.02
C LYS A 387 10.93 -27.41 -10.97
N SER A 388 11.58 -27.07 -9.85
CA SER A 388 10.96 -26.24 -8.80
C SER A 388 10.62 -24.84 -9.30
N ALA A 389 11.52 -24.21 -10.05
CA ALA A 389 11.30 -22.89 -10.63
C ALA A 389 10.18 -22.90 -11.67
N GLU A 390 10.16 -23.88 -12.58
CA GLU A 390 9.16 -24.05 -13.65
C GLU A 390 7.76 -24.29 -13.08
N ARG A 391 7.64 -25.09 -12.00
CA ARG A 391 6.34 -25.43 -11.39
C ARG A 391 5.51 -24.20 -11.05
N PHE A 392 6.13 -23.11 -10.58
CA PHE A 392 5.41 -21.89 -10.19
C PHE A 392 5.48 -20.78 -11.25
N PHE A 393 6.11 -21.04 -12.40
CA PHE A 393 6.33 -20.05 -13.44
C PHE A 393 5.18 -19.98 -14.46
N PHE A 394 4.46 -21.09 -14.64
CA PHE A 394 3.34 -21.20 -15.59
C PHE A 394 1.96 -21.05 -14.94
N PHE A 395 1.88 -20.86 -13.62
CA PHE A 395 0.64 -20.47 -12.93
C PHE A 395 0.56 -18.95 -12.83
N LYS A 396 0.26 -18.29 -13.95
CA LYS A 396 -0.22 -16.90 -13.98
C LYS A 396 -1.16 -16.70 -15.16
#